data_AF-A0A1V0N2J4-F1
#
_entry.id   AF-A0A1V0N2J4-F1
#
_cell.length_a   1.000
_cell.length_b   1.000
_cell.length_c   1.000
_cell.angle_alpha   90.00
_cell.angle_beta   90.00
_cell.angle_gamma   90.00
#
_symmetry.space_group_name_H-M   'P 1'
#
loop_
_entity.id
_entity.type
_entity.pdbx_description
1 polymer ?
#
loop_
_entity_poly.entity_id
_entity_poly.type
_entity_poly.pdbx_seq_one_letter_code
_entity_poly.pdbx_strand_id
1 'polypeptide(L)'
;MESGKYLYYGPVAGFISAIFEAIMFYLFDIAASLPPGYQFTAIGSRLLHISGFYGTLYGMLLHFVVGTVVGIVAALISYYVIALRIKTVKSGLFIGILAGFLVLLVFSLPVNILLLHLYVYEKYYLPSTAFYYSMHIFYGAVWGIFLGYFISRQRKLS
;
A
#
# COMPACT_ATOMS: atom_id res chain seq x y z
N MET A 1 -11.55 15.75 -18.29
CA MET A 1 -10.58 15.42 -17.23
C MET A 1 -9.30 15.01 -17.92
N GLU A 2 -8.25 15.82 -17.82
CA GLU A 2 -6.99 15.56 -18.51
C GLU A 2 -6.37 14.26 -17.99
N SER A 3 -6.15 13.30 -18.88
CA SER A 3 -5.56 11.98 -18.58
C SER A 3 -4.24 12.10 -17.83
N GLY A 4 -3.38 13.05 -18.25
CA GLY A 4 -2.04 13.25 -17.68
C GLY A 4 -2.07 13.57 -16.18
N LYS A 5 -3.02 14.39 -15.73
CA LYS A 5 -3.11 14.80 -14.30
C LYS A 5 -3.60 13.64 -13.42
N TYR A 6 -4.56 12.85 -13.89
CA TYR A 6 -5.06 11.69 -13.13
C TYR A 6 -3.96 10.65 -12.90
N LEU A 7 -3.20 10.37 -13.94
CA LEU A 7 -2.10 9.40 -13.90
C LEU A 7 -0.89 9.94 -13.13
N TYR A 8 -0.68 11.25 -13.06
CA TYR A 8 0.32 11.87 -12.21
C TYR A 8 -0.01 11.77 -10.71
N TYR A 9 -1.28 11.95 -10.33
CA TYR A 9 -1.67 11.88 -8.92
C TYR A 9 -1.77 10.45 -8.36
N GLY A 10 -1.91 9.44 -9.23
CA GLY A 10 -1.85 8.03 -8.86
C GLY A 10 -0.61 7.62 -8.05
N PRO A 11 0.62 7.80 -8.58
CA PRO A 11 1.85 7.52 -7.85
C PRO A 11 1.99 8.35 -6.57
N VAL A 12 1.62 9.63 -6.60
CA VAL A 12 1.70 10.51 -5.42
C VAL A 12 0.78 10.00 -4.30
N ALA A 13 -0.46 9.64 -4.64
CA ALA A 13 -1.38 9.04 -3.68
C ALA A 13 -0.88 7.68 -3.18
N GLY A 14 -0.25 6.88 -4.05
CA GLY A 14 0.35 5.60 -3.67
C GLY A 14 1.51 5.75 -2.69
N PHE A 15 2.43 6.69 -2.96
CA PHE A 15 3.53 7.02 -2.07
C PHE A 15 3.03 7.52 -0.70
N ILE A 16 2.06 8.44 -0.69
CA ILE A 16 1.43 8.90 0.56
C ILE A 16 0.84 7.70 1.31
N SER A 17 0.12 6.81 0.63
CA SER A 17 -0.50 5.65 1.26
C SER A 17 0.54 4.68 1.86
N ALA A 18 1.67 4.50 1.18
CA ALA A 18 2.78 3.72 1.69
C ALA A 18 3.43 4.34 2.94
N ILE A 19 3.47 5.67 3.05
CA ILE A 19 3.90 6.34 4.29
C ILE A 19 2.94 6.02 5.44
N PHE A 20 1.64 6.15 5.21
CA PHE A 20 0.62 5.85 6.23
C PHE A 20 0.68 4.38 6.65
N GLU A 21 0.80 3.47 5.68
CA GLU A 21 0.96 2.04 5.95
C GLU A 21 2.25 1.75 6.72
N ALA A 22 3.35 2.42 6.38
CA ALA A 22 4.61 2.25 7.10
C ALA A 22 4.54 2.72 8.57
N ILE A 23 3.85 3.83 8.83
CA ILE A 23 3.56 4.27 10.19
C ILE A 23 2.79 3.19 10.95
N MET A 24 1.78 2.59 10.31
CA MET A 24 1.01 1.50 10.93
C MET A 24 1.87 0.26 11.22
N PHE A 25 2.82 -0.09 10.35
CA PHE A 25 3.77 -1.18 10.61
C PHE A 25 4.64 -0.91 11.84
N TYR A 26 5.16 0.31 12.01
CA TYR A 26 5.91 0.68 13.22
C TYR A 26 5.04 0.64 14.48
N LEU A 27 3.79 1.13 14.40
CA LEU A 27 2.85 1.05 15.52
C LEU A 27 2.52 -0.39 15.90
N PHE A 28 2.37 -1.27 14.90
CA PHE A 28 2.15 -2.69 15.13
C PHE A 28 3.37 -3.36 15.76
N ASP A 29 4.58 -3.06 15.31
CA ASP A 29 5.80 -3.58 15.92
C ASP A 29 5.86 -3.21 17.42
N ILE A 30 5.56 -1.95 17.77
CA ILE A 30 5.50 -1.50 19.16
C ILE A 30 4.40 -2.26 19.93
N ALA A 31 3.19 -2.35 19.37
CA ALA A 31 2.06 -3.03 20.01
C ALA A 31 2.31 -4.54 20.22
N ALA A 32 3.07 -5.16 19.32
CA ALA A 32 3.46 -6.56 19.38
C ALA A 32 4.74 -6.82 20.20
N SER A 33 5.30 -5.79 20.85
CA SER A 33 6.59 -5.87 21.57
C SER A 33 7.75 -6.38 20.71
N LEU A 34 7.72 -6.05 19.41
CA LEU A 34 8.78 -6.32 18.45
C LEU A 34 9.74 -5.12 18.37
N PRO A 35 11.00 -5.34 17.94
CA PRO A 35 11.90 -4.23 17.63
C PRO A 35 11.26 -3.30 16.58
N PRO A 36 11.35 -1.96 16.74
CA PRO A 36 10.83 -1.03 15.74
C PRO A 36 11.43 -1.27 14.36
N GLY A 37 10.58 -1.43 13.34
CA GLY A 37 11.02 -1.68 11.97
C GLY A 37 11.33 -3.15 11.70
N TYR A 38 10.88 -4.05 12.56
CA TYR A 38 11.00 -5.50 12.38
C TYR A 38 10.43 -5.93 11.02
N GLN A 39 9.24 -5.43 10.63
CA GLN A 39 8.62 -5.76 9.34
C GLN A 39 9.52 -5.37 8.15
N PHE A 40 10.09 -4.16 8.18
CA PHE A 40 10.98 -3.69 7.11
C PHE A 40 12.31 -4.44 7.09
N THR A 41 12.82 -4.81 8.26
CA THR A 41 14.01 -5.65 8.37
C THR A 41 13.77 -7.03 7.77
N ALA A 42 12.57 -7.61 7.95
CA ALA A 42 12.17 -8.86 7.31
C ALA A 42 12.13 -8.73 5.78
N ILE A 43 11.58 -7.63 5.25
CA ILE A 43 11.60 -7.34 3.81
C ILE A 43 13.05 -7.25 3.29
N GLY A 44 13.91 -6.44 3.93
CA GLY A 44 15.29 -6.24 3.51
C GLY A 44 16.13 -7.53 3.57
N SER A 45 15.96 -8.32 4.63
CA SER A 45 16.71 -9.57 4.80
C SER A 45 16.25 -10.66 3.84
N ARG A 46 14.94 -10.80 3.62
CA ARG A 46 14.39 -11.90 2.81
C ARG A 46 14.39 -11.62 1.31
N LEU A 47 14.27 -10.36 0.88
CA LEU A 47 14.27 -10.01 -0.55
C LEU A 47 15.61 -9.47 -1.05
N LEU A 48 16.37 -8.79 -0.19
CA LEU A 48 17.61 -8.12 -0.59
C LEU A 48 18.85 -8.76 0.04
N HIS A 49 18.68 -9.72 0.96
CA HIS A 49 19.76 -10.33 1.75
C HIS A 49 20.57 -9.30 2.55
N ILE A 50 19.92 -8.22 3.01
CA ILE A 50 20.52 -7.17 3.85
C ILE A 50 19.88 -7.22 5.23
N SER A 51 20.70 -7.33 6.28
CA SER A 51 20.23 -7.43 7.68
C SER A 51 20.48 -6.16 8.49
N GLY A 52 19.95 -6.14 9.72
CA GLY A 52 20.15 -5.05 10.68
C GLY A 52 19.57 -3.72 10.19
N PHE A 53 20.19 -2.61 10.61
CA PHE A 53 19.75 -1.25 10.28
C PHE A 53 19.60 -1.01 8.77
N TYR A 54 20.57 -1.49 7.97
CA TYR A 54 20.49 -1.36 6.52
C TYR A 54 19.35 -2.19 5.94
N GLY A 55 19.08 -3.38 6.49
CA GLY A 55 17.91 -4.17 6.12
C GLY A 55 16.60 -3.41 6.34
N THR A 56 16.46 -2.75 7.49
CA THR A 56 15.31 -1.88 7.79
C THR A 56 15.19 -0.74 6.79
N LEU A 57 16.28 -0.02 6.52
CA LEU A 57 16.29 1.13 5.62
C LEU A 57 15.92 0.74 4.18
N TYR A 58 16.58 -0.28 3.63
CA TYR A 58 16.33 -0.73 2.25
C TYR A 58 14.96 -1.42 2.12
N GLY A 59 14.49 -2.12 3.15
CA GLY A 59 13.15 -2.69 3.19
C GLY A 59 12.06 -1.61 3.18
N MET A 60 12.25 -0.53 3.93
CA MET A 60 11.34 0.63 3.94
C MET A 60 11.35 1.36 2.59
N LEU A 61 12.52 1.57 2.00
CA LEU A 61 12.62 2.16 0.66
C LEU A 61 11.91 1.31 -0.40
N LEU A 62 12.12 -0.02 -0.37
CA LEU A 62 11.43 -0.94 -1.26
C LEU A 62 9.91 -0.89 -1.06
N HIS A 63 9.44 -0.81 0.18
CA HIS A 63 8.02 -0.67 0.49
C HIS A 63 7.42 0.61 -0.14
N PHE A 64 8.11 1.75 -0.04
CA PHE A 64 7.66 2.99 -0.68
C PHE A 64 7.65 2.91 -2.21
N VAL A 65 8.65 2.26 -2.81
CA VAL A 65 8.71 2.02 -4.26
C VAL A 65 7.54 1.15 -4.69
N VAL A 66 7.30 0.04 -4.00
CA VAL A 66 6.19 -0.89 -4.29
C VAL A 66 4.85 -0.17 -4.15
N GLY A 67 4.61 0.57 -3.06
CA GLY A 67 3.39 1.35 -2.89
C GLY A 67 3.18 2.37 -4.02
N THR A 68 4.25 3.09 -4.41
CA THR A 68 4.16 4.02 -5.55
C THR A 68 3.77 3.31 -6.84
N VAL A 69 4.39 2.16 -7.16
CA VAL A 69 4.08 1.36 -8.35
C VAL A 69 2.64 0.83 -8.31
N VAL A 70 2.20 0.30 -7.17
CA VAL A 70 0.82 -0.14 -6.97
C VAL A 70 -0.15 1.03 -7.19
N GLY A 71 0.16 2.22 -6.69
CA GLY A 71 -0.63 3.43 -6.89
C GLY A 71 -0.76 3.84 -8.36
N ILE A 72 0.30 3.68 -9.16
CA ILE A 72 0.28 3.88 -10.62
C ILE A 72 -0.68 2.90 -11.28
N VAL A 73 -0.53 1.60 -10.99
CA VAL A 73 -1.35 0.53 -11.59
C VAL A 73 -2.82 0.71 -11.23
N ALA A 74 -3.12 0.97 -9.95
CA ALA A 74 -4.48 1.21 -9.49
C ALA A 74 -5.10 2.46 -10.16
N ALA A 75 -4.32 3.53 -10.36
CA ALA A 75 -4.80 4.72 -11.05
C ALA A 75 -5.03 4.49 -12.54
N LEU A 76 -4.17 3.73 -13.21
CA LEU A 76 -4.36 3.33 -14.61
C LEU A 76 -5.67 2.56 -14.79
N ILE A 77 -5.89 1.52 -13.98
CA ILE A 77 -7.11 0.71 -14.03
C ILE A 77 -8.34 1.57 -13.75
N SER A 78 -8.29 2.36 -12.68
CA SER A 78 -9.38 3.26 -12.29
C SER A 78 -9.70 4.30 -13.38
N TYR A 79 -8.69 4.78 -14.13
CA TYR A 79 -8.91 5.74 -15.20
C TYR A 79 -9.63 5.13 -16.41
N TYR A 80 -9.16 3.98 -16.88
CA TYR A 80 -9.64 3.33 -18.10
C TYR A 80 -10.96 2.56 -17.90
N VAL A 81 -11.19 1.99 -16.72
CA VAL A 81 -12.44 1.30 -16.39
C VAL A 81 -13.47 2.31 -15.90
N ILE A 82 -14.44 2.65 -16.75
CA ILE A 82 -15.44 3.71 -16.47
C ILE A 82 -16.15 3.51 -15.12
N ALA A 83 -16.49 2.25 -14.77
CA ALA A 83 -17.15 1.90 -13.52
C ALA A 83 -16.28 2.15 -12.28
N LEU A 84 -14.96 2.16 -12.42
CA LEU A 84 -13.98 2.36 -11.34
C LEU A 84 -13.39 3.77 -11.34
N ARG A 85 -13.95 4.71 -12.11
CA ARG A 85 -13.40 6.05 -12.21
C ARG A 85 -13.69 6.88 -10.97
N ILE A 86 -12.65 7.29 -10.27
CA ILE A 86 -12.75 8.14 -9.08
C ILE A 86 -13.10 9.57 -9.50
N LYS A 87 -14.14 10.14 -8.89
CA LYS A 87 -14.65 11.49 -9.19
C LYS A 87 -14.71 12.40 -7.97
N THR A 88 -14.80 11.81 -6.78
CA THR A 88 -14.97 12.46 -5.48
C THR A 88 -14.23 11.66 -4.42
N VAL A 89 -13.94 12.27 -3.26
CA VAL A 89 -13.35 11.59 -2.09
C VAL A 89 -14.17 10.35 -1.69
N LYS A 90 -15.51 10.46 -1.68
CA LYS A 90 -16.40 9.33 -1.36
C LYS A 90 -16.22 8.17 -2.34
N SER A 91 -16.26 8.43 -3.65
CA SER A 91 -15.99 7.37 -4.65
C SER A 91 -14.57 6.82 -4.53
N GLY A 92 -13.61 7.70 -4.20
CA GLY A 92 -12.22 7.35 -3.94
C GLY A 92 -12.10 6.33 -2.82
N LEU A 93 -12.75 6.55 -1.68
CA LEU A 93 -12.73 5.62 -0.56
C LEU A 93 -13.22 4.21 -0.96
N PHE A 94 -14.38 4.09 -1.60
CA PHE A 94 -14.94 2.78 -1.97
C PHE A 94 -14.10 2.06 -3.03
N ILE A 95 -13.70 2.77 -4.09
CA ILE A 95 -12.85 2.21 -5.15
C ILE A 95 -11.47 1.87 -4.60
N GLY A 96 -10.96 2.68 -3.68
CA GLY A 96 -9.69 2.47 -2.99
C GLY A 96 -9.70 1.22 -2.11
N ILE A 97 -10.73 1.01 -1.29
CA ILE A 97 -10.92 -0.21 -0.51
C ILE A 97 -10.91 -1.45 -1.43
N LEU A 98 -11.66 -1.39 -2.54
CA LEU A 98 -11.67 -2.47 -3.52
C LEU A 98 -10.29 -2.70 -4.14
N ALA A 99 -9.58 -1.62 -4.52
CA ALA A 99 -8.23 -1.71 -5.07
C ALA A 99 -7.26 -2.34 -4.06
N GLY A 100 -7.31 -1.93 -2.79
CA GLY A 100 -6.51 -2.50 -1.71
C GLY A 100 -6.79 -4.00 -1.50
N PHE A 101 -8.06 -4.39 -1.52
CA PHE A 101 -8.46 -5.80 -1.45
C PHE A 101 -7.94 -6.60 -2.66
N LEU A 102 -8.01 -6.05 -3.87
CA LEU A 102 -7.48 -6.71 -5.05
C LEU A 102 -5.96 -6.85 -4.99
N VAL A 103 -5.23 -5.79 -4.58
CA VAL A 103 -3.77 -5.82 -4.37
C VAL A 103 -3.38 -6.89 -3.35
N LEU A 104 -4.17 -7.03 -2.27
CA LEU A 104 -3.98 -8.11 -1.31
C LEU A 104 -4.02 -9.48 -2.00
N LEU A 105 -5.07 -9.75 -2.79
CA LEU A 105 -5.28 -11.05 -3.42
C LEU A 105 -4.27 -11.36 -4.52
N VAL A 106 -3.98 -10.40 -5.40
CA VAL A 106 -3.25 -10.66 -6.66
C VAL A 106 -1.76 -10.42 -6.55
N PHE A 107 -1.31 -9.66 -5.55
CA PHE A 107 0.08 -9.28 -5.42
C PHE A 107 0.64 -9.64 -4.05
N SER A 108 0.03 -9.10 -2.99
CA SER A 108 0.57 -9.26 -1.65
C SER A 108 0.57 -10.71 -1.17
N LEU A 109 -0.56 -11.42 -1.26
CA LEU A 109 -0.65 -12.83 -0.86
C LEU A 109 0.39 -13.70 -1.60
N PRO A 110 0.49 -13.67 -2.95
CA PRO A 110 1.55 -14.37 -3.66
C PRO A 110 2.96 -14.01 -3.19
N VAL A 111 3.28 -12.72 -3.02
CA VAL A 111 4.61 -12.28 -2.57
C VAL A 111 4.92 -12.79 -1.16
N ASN A 112 3.95 -12.76 -0.24
CA ASN A 112 4.17 -13.24 1.13
C ASN A 112 4.33 -14.75 1.22
N ILE A 113 3.55 -15.49 0.44
CA ILE A 113 3.57 -16.95 0.44
C ILE A 113 4.84 -17.46 -0.24
N LEU A 114 5.16 -16.93 -1.43
CA LEU A 114 6.17 -17.51 -2.31
C LEU A 114 7.56 -16.89 -2.14
N LEU A 115 7.66 -15.62 -1.77
CA LEU A 115 8.94 -14.90 -1.69
C LEU A 115 9.35 -14.65 -0.26
N LEU A 116 8.49 -13.98 0.51
CA LEU A 116 8.82 -13.61 1.87
C LEU A 116 8.67 -14.80 2.83
N HIS A 117 7.99 -15.89 2.46
CA HIS A 117 7.72 -17.04 3.33
C HIS A 117 7.20 -16.65 4.73
N LEU A 118 6.54 -15.49 4.84
CA LEU A 118 5.90 -15.05 6.08
C LEU A 118 4.72 -15.96 6.44
N TYR A 119 4.22 -16.70 5.43
CA TYR A 119 2.99 -17.47 5.48
C TYR A 119 3.13 -18.92 5.97
N VAL A 120 4.34 -19.50 6.02
CA VAL A 120 4.45 -20.97 6.12
C VAL A 120 5.14 -21.49 7.38
N TYR A 121 6.03 -20.75 8.08
CA TYR A 121 6.87 -21.45 9.07
C TYR A 121 7.09 -20.87 10.48
N GLU A 122 6.69 -19.65 10.84
CA GLU A 122 7.19 -19.08 12.12
C GLU A 122 6.15 -18.57 13.12
N LYS A 123 4.92 -19.11 13.10
CA LYS A 123 3.78 -18.88 14.03
C LYS A 123 2.71 -17.97 13.41
N TYR A 124 1.60 -18.58 13.02
CA TYR A 124 0.31 -17.91 12.86
C TYR A 124 -0.13 -17.32 14.21
N TYR A 125 0.42 -16.18 14.61
CA TYR A 125 -0.28 -15.33 15.54
C TYR A 125 -1.41 -14.67 14.75
N LEU A 126 -2.64 -15.16 14.94
CA LEU A 126 -3.89 -14.61 14.39
C LEU A 126 -3.92 -13.06 14.30
N PRO A 127 -3.43 -12.31 15.31
CA PRO A 127 -3.38 -10.85 15.24
C PRO A 127 -2.49 -10.29 14.12
N SER A 128 -1.35 -10.91 13.83
CA SER A 128 -0.39 -10.44 12.81
C SER A 128 -0.95 -10.63 11.39
N THR A 129 -1.60 -11.76 11.13
CA THR A 129 -2.24 -12.03 9.84
C THR A 129 -3.41 -11.08 9.57
N ALA A 130 -4.28 -10.87 10.56
CA ALA A 130 -5.39 -9.94 10.45
C ALA A 130 -4.92 -8.51 10.23
N PHE A 131 -3.89 -8.08 10.98
CA PHE A 131 -3.25 -6.79 10.79
C PHE A 131 -2.72 -6.64 9.36
N TYR A 132 -1.94 -7.62 8.88
CA TYR A 132 -1.35 -7.60 7.55
C TYR A 132 -2.41 -7.46 6.43
N TYR A 133 -3.51 -8.20 6.53
CA TYR A 133 -4.61 -8.10 5.58
C TYR A 133 -5.32 -6.75 5.63
N SER A 134 -5.56 -6.24 6.84
CA SER A 134 -6.19 -4.94 7.02
C SER A 134 -5.34 -3.80 6.47
N MET A 135 -4.00 -3.92 6.48
CA MET A 135 -3.10 -2.89 5.98
C MET A 135 -3.22 -2.66 4.46
N HIS A 136 -3.51 -3.71 3.68
CA HIS A 136 -3.70 -3.56 2.24
C HIS A 136 -5.02 -2.83 1.90
N ILE A 137 -6.07 -3.12 2.67
CA ILE A 137 -7.35 -2.42 2.57
C ILE A 137 -7.18 -0.96 3.01
N PHE A 138 -6.46 -0.74 4.12
CA PHE A 138 -6.12 0.60 4.63
C PHE A 138 -5.32 1.41 3.62
N TYR A 139 -4.25 0.84 3.06
CA TYR A 139 -3.47 1.41 1.98
C TYR A 139 -4.38 1.84 0.82
N GLY A 140 -5.26 0.93 0.36
CA GLY A 140 -6.19 1.23 -0.71
C GLY A 140 -7.15 2.36 -0.38
N ALA A 141 -7.68 2.39 0.84
CA ALA A 141 -8.56 3.45 1.33
C ALA A 141 -7.86 4.82 1.33
N VAL A 142 -6.62 4.89 1.86
CA VAL A 142 -5.81 6.12 1.88
C VAL A 142 -5.52 6.58 0.45
N TRP A 143 -5.13 5.65 -0.43
CA TRP A 143 -4.83 5.95 -1.84
C TRP A 143 -6.05 6.55 -2.52
N GLY A 144 -7.22 5.92 -2.35
CA GLY A 144 -8.47 6.36 -2.93
C GLY A 144 -8.92 7.72 -2.40
N ILE A 145 -8.78 7.98 -1.09
CA ILE A 145 -9.08 9.28 -0.47
C ILE A 145 -8.22 10.38 -1.10
N PHE A 146 -6.89 10.20 -1.14
CA PHE A 146 -5.98 11.22 -1.65
C PHE A 146 -6.16 11.45 -3.15
N LEU A 147 -6.29 10.39 -3.95
CA LEU A 147 -6.57 10.53 -5.37
C LEU A 147 -7.90 11.24 -5.61
N GLY A 148 -8.95 10.85 -4.89
CA GLY A 148 -10.26 11.50 -4.95
C GLY A 148 -10.21 12.97 -4.53
N TYR A 149 -9.40 13.31 -3.52
CA TYR A 149 -9.17 14.68 -3.09
C TYR A 149 -8.51 15.51 -4.21
N PHE A 150 -7.39 15.03 -4.77
CA PHE A 150 -6.67 15.72 -5.84
C PHE A 150 -7.56 15.97 -7.06
N ILE A 151 -8.32 14.95 -7.50
CA ILE A 151 -9.22 15.06 -8.65
C ILE A 151 -10.37 16.04 -8.35
N SER A 152 -10.96 15.98 -7.15
CA SER A 152 -12.10 16.84 -6.80
C SER A 152 -11.72 18.31 -6.68
N ARG A 153 -10.50 18.63 -6.19
CA ARG A 153 -9.96 19.99 -6.14
C ARG A 153 -9.80 20.60 -7.53
N GLN A 154 -9.36 19.82 -8.51
CA GLN A 154 -9.17 20.33 -9.87
C GLN A 154 -10.47 20.74 -10.54
N ARG A 155 -11.54 19.97 -10.34
CA ARG A 155 -12.87 20.31 -10.91
C ARG A 155 -13.46 21.60 -10.38
N LYS A 156 -13.03 22.06 -9.19
CA LYS A 156 -13.48 23.33 -8.63
C LYS A 156 -12.71 24.53 -9.18
N LEU A 157 -11.57 24.29 -9.84
CA LEU A 157 -10.67 25.32 -10.36
C LEU A 157 -10.76 25.48 -11.89
N SER A 158 -11.52 24.61 -12.55
CA SER A 158 -11.84 24.63 -13.99
C SER A 158 -13.27 25.07 -14.21
#